data_AF-A0A972KUQ3-F1
#
_entry.id   AF-A0A972KUQ3-F1
#
_cell.length_a   1.000
_cell.length_b   1.000
_cell.length_c   1.000
_cell.angle_alpha   90.00
_cell.angle_beta   90.00
_cell.angle_gamma   90.00
#
_symmetry.space_group_name_H-M   'P 1'
#
loop_
_entity.id
_entity.type
_entity.pdbx_description
1 polymer ?
#
loop_
_entity_poly.entity_id
_entity_poly.type
_entity_poly.pdbx_seq_one_letter_code
_entity_poly.pdbx_strand_id
1 'polypeptide(L)'
;MFDIGMFEMILIGVIALLILGPERMPEAARAVGRWVGKARVMITGIKADVVSQMSTTELNELRQLRNDLTSAQTELNKFKHSAADAINEQLPLQAAVTETPNISSDTSSDTPKDSPQDTKNPD
;
A
#
# COMPACT_ATOMS: atom_id res chain seq x y z
N MET A 1 -10.63 19.06 -1.85
CA MET A 1 -12.09 19.28 -1.90
C MET A 1 -12.40 19.97 -3.23
N PHE A 2 -12.71 19.17 -4.24
CA PHE A 2 -13.21 19.67 -5.53
C PHE A 2 -14.56 18.98 -5.73
N ASP A 3 -15.55 19.41 -4.96
CA ASP A 3 -16.94 18.97 -5.10
C ASP A 3 -17.59 19.75 -6.26
N ILE A 4 -17.05 19.53 -7.47
CA ILE A 4 -17.68 20.00 -8.70
C ILE A 4 -18.69 18.95 -9.11
N GLY A 5 -19.93 19.12 -8.65
CA GLY A 5 -21.06 18.30 -9.06
C GLY A 5 -21.64 18.74 -10.40
N MET A 6 -22.66 18.02 -10.85
CA MET A 6 -23.39 18.33 -12.07
C MET A 6 -24.07 19.71 -11.99
N PHE A 7 -24.54 20.11 -10.80
CA PHE A 7 -25.22 21.40 -10.59
C PHE A 7 -24.25 22.58 -10.74
N GLU A 8 -23.04 22.47 -10.19
CA GLU A 8 -22.00 23.49 -10.31
C GLU A 8 -21.59 23.69 -11.78
N MET A 9 -21.45 22.61 -12.54
CA MET A 9 -21.15 22.68 -13.97
C MET A 9 -22.25 23.39 -14.78
N ILE A 10 -23.53 23.12 -14.47
CA ILE A 10 -24.65 23.81 -15.11
C ILE A 10 -24.65 25.30 -14.74
N LEU A 11 -24.47 25.63 -13.46
CA LEU A 11 -24.44 27.01 -12.98
C LEU A 11 -23.34 27.82 -13.67
N ILE A 12 -22.12 27.27 -13.75
CA ILE A 12 -21.01 27.89 -14.48
C ILE A 12 -21.36 28.04 -15.96
N GLY A 13 -22.00 27.04 -16.58
CA GLY A 13 -22.47 27.11 -17.95
C GLY A 13 -23.45 28.27 -18.17
N VAL A 14 -24.43 28.46 -17.30
CA VAL A 14 -25.39 29.57 -17.37
C VAL A 14 -24.68 30.92 -17.22
N ILE A 15 -23.78 31.06 -16.24
CA ILE A 15 -23.01 32.30 -16.04
C ILE A 15 -22.14 32.59 -17.27
N ALA A 16 -21.48 31.58 -17.82
CA ALA A 16 -20.67 31.73 -19.04
C ALA A 16 -21.52 32.17 -20.24
N LEU A 17 -22.73 31.62 -20.40
CA LEU A 17 -23.68 32.04 -21.43
C LEU A 17 -24.14 33.49 -21.24
N LEU A 18 -24.25 33.96 -19.99
CA LEU A 18 -24.70 35.32 -19.69
C LEU A 18 -23.60 36.36 -19.92
N ILE A 19 -22.35 36.02 -19.59
CA ILE A 19 -21.17 36.91 -19.77
C ILE A 19 -20.75 36.96 -21.23
N LEU A 20 -20.57 35.79 -21.85
CA LEU A 20 -20.02 35.67 -23.19
C LEU A 20 -21.11 35.75 -24.27
N GLY A 21 -22.34 35.38 -23.91
CA GLY A 21 -23.46 35.25 -24.83
C GLY A 21 -23.62 33.81 -25.36
N PRO A 22 -24.86 33.36 -25.61
CA PRO A 22 -25.14 32.02 -26.10
C PRO A 22 -24.57 31.73 -27.48
N GLU A 23 -24.37 32.76 -28.30
CA GLU A 23 -23.79 32.61 -29.65
C GLU A 23 -22.27 32.39 -29.63
N ARG A 24 -21.58 32.90 -28.60
CA ARG A 24 -20.10 32.94 -28.54
C ARG A 24 -19.50 31.82 -27.68
N MET A 25 -20.26 31.29 -26.72
CA MET A 25 -19.91 30.11 -25.93
C MET A 25 -19.59 28.85 -26.76
N PRO A 26 -20.37 28.46 -27.79
CA PRO A 26 -20.04 27.30 -28.61
C PRO A 26 -18.74 27.50 -29.41
N GLU A 27 -18.43 28.74 -29.82
CA GLU A 27 -17.19 29.05 -30.52
C GLU A 27 -15.97 28.96 -29.59
N ALA A 28 -16.08 29.47 -28.36
CA ALA A 28 -15.05 29.31 -27.33
C ALA A 28 -14.82 27.83 -26.96
N ALA A 29 -15.90 27.05 -26.77
CA ALA A 29 -15.81 25.62 -26.50
C ALA A 29 -15.12 24.86 -27.65
N ARG A 30 -15.38 25.23 -28.91
CA ARG A 30 -14.68 24.68 -30.08
C ARG A 30 -13.20 25.06 -30.10
N ALA A 31 -12.86 26.30 -29.75
CA ALA A 31 -11.47 26.75 -29.67
C ALA A 31 -10.69 25.97 -28.61
N VAL A 32 -11.22 25.91 -27.39
CA VAL A 32 -10.64 25.13 -26.27
C VAL A 32 -10.57 23.65 -26.63
N GLY A 33 -11.65 23.08 -27.16
CA GLY A 33 -11.72 21.68 -27.57
C GLY A 33 -10.67 21.33 -28.62
N ARG A 34 -10.34 22.24 -29.55
CA ARG A 34 -9.29 22.01 -30.55
C ARG A 34 -7.89 22.03 -29.96
N TRP A 35 -7.66 22.84 -28.92
CA TRP A 35 -6.39 22.88 -28.18
C TRP A 35 -6.22 21.65 -27.30
N VAL A 36 -7.24 21.31 -26.51
CA VAL A 36 -7.27 20.10 -25.68
C VAL A 36 -7.18 18.84 -26.55
N GLY A 37 -7.85 18.82 -27.71
CA GLY A 37 -7.77 17.71 -28.66
C GLY A 37 -6.35 17.51 -29.20
N LYS A 38 -5.67 18.58 -29.61
CA LYS A 38 -4.26 18.52 -30.04
C LYS A 38 -3.34 18.05 -28.92
N ALA A 39 -3.51 18.58 -27.70
CA ALA A 39 -2.73 18.17 -26.55
C ALA A 39 -2.95 16.68 -26.23
N ARG A 40 -4.21 16.22 -26.27
CA ARG A 40 -4.56 14.80 -26.09
C ARG A 40 -3.87 13.94 -27.13
N VAL A 41 -3.92 14.30 -28.41
CA VAL A 41 -3.24 13.56 -29.49
C VAL A 41 -1.73 13.50 -29.27
N MET A 42 -1.08 14.61 -28.91
CA MET A 42 0.35 14.63 -28.58
C MET A 42 0.69 13.70 -27.41
N ILE A 43 -0.09 13.73 -26.32
CA ILE A 43 0.11 12.84 -25.18
C ILE A 43 -0.10 11.37 -25.57
N THR A 44 -1.08 11.09 -26.43
CA THR A 44 -1.36 9.71 -26.88
C THR A 44 -0.27 9.18 -27.80
N GLY A 45 0.30 10.04 -28.67
CA GLY A 45 1.44 9.71 -29.53
C GLY A 45 2.71 9.45 -28.72
N ILE A 46 3.04 10.33 -27.77
CA ILE A 46 4.18 10.12 -26.86
C ILE A 46 3.98 8.83 -26.06
N LYS A 47 2.76 8.57 -25.53
CA LYS A 47 2.48 7.32 -24.83
C LYS A 47 2.67 6.09 -25.73
N ALA A 48 2.30 6.16 -27.01
CA ALA A 48 2.49 5.04 -27.93
C ALA A 48 3.98 4.79 -28.21
N ASP A 49 4.77 5.84 -28.46
CA ASP A 49 6.21 5.75 -28.70
C ASP A 49 6.98 5.31 -27.45
N VAL A 50 6.52 5.74 -26.28
CA VAL A 50 7.05 5.38 -24.97
C VAL A 50 6.68 3.95 -24.60
N VAL A 51 5.44 3.50 -24.80
CA VAL A 51 5.02 2.11 -24.52
C VAL A 51 5.72 1.13 -25.47
N SER A 52 5.99 1.54 -26.71
CA SER A 52 6.75 0.76 -27.69
C SER A 52 8.24 0.60 -27.34
N GLN A 53 8.80 1.46 -26.47
CA GLN A 53 10.23 1.43 -26.08
C GLN A 53 10.44 1.03 -24.60
N MET A 54 9.50 1.33 -23.71
CA MET A 54 9.58 1.01 -22.27
C MET A 54 9.07 -0.40 -21.92
N SER A 55 8.19 -1.03 -22.72
CA SER A 55 7.71 -2.39 -22.43
C SER A 55 8.78 -3.48 -22.52
N THR A 56 9.88 -3.25 -23.23
CA THR A 56 10.94 -4.25 -23.41
C THR A 56 12.20 -3.96 -22.60
N THR A 57 12.50 -2.69 -22.31
CA THR A 57 13.77 -2.31 -21.67
C THR A 57 13.61 -2.14 -20.16
N GLU A 58 12.65 -1.34 -19.71
CA GLU A 58 12.46 -1.07 -18.27
C GLU A 58 11.76 -2.22 -17.54
N LEU A 59 10.79 -2.91 -18.18
CA LEU A 59 10.17 -4.09 -17.58
C LEU A 59 11.15 -5.26 -17.39
N ASN A 60 12.21 -5.35 -18.21
CA ASN A 60 13.26 -6.34 -18.04
C ASN A 60 14.26 -5.93 -16.94
N GLU A 61 14.63 -4.65 -16.85
CA GLU A 61 15.45 -4.15 -15.73
C GLU A 61 14.73 -4.27 -14.38
N LEU A 62 13.45 -3.89 -14.29
CA LEU A 62 12.65 -4.08 -13.08
C LEU A 62 12.50 -5.56 -12.72
N ARG A 63 12.37 -6.46 -13.71
CA ARG A 63 12.34 -7.91 -13.49
C ARG A 63 13.69 -8.46 -13.02
N GLN A 64 14.80 -8.01 -13.60
CA GLN A 64 16.15 -8.39 -13.19
C GLN A 64 16.44 -7.92 -11.77
N LEU A 65 16.14 -6.65 -11.44
CA LEU A 65 16.32 -6.12 -10.09
C LEU A 65 15.46 -6.86 -9.06
N ARG A 66 14.22 -7.22 -9.39
CA ARG A 66 13.37 -8.04 -8.51
C ARG A 66 13.98 -9.43 -8.33
N ASN A 67 14.47 -10.07 -9.39
CA ASN A 67 15.08 -11.39 -9.31
C ASN A 67 16.36 -11.38 -8.45
N ASP A 68 17.25 -10.40 -8.64
CA ASP A 68 18.48 -10.23 -7.87
C ASP A 68 18.19 -9.97 -6.38
N LEU A 69 17.18 -9.16 -6.06
CA LEU A 69 16.76 -8.96 -4.68
C LEU A 69 16.18 -10.25 -4.07
N THR A 70 15.51 -11.07 -4.87
CA THR A 70 14.92 -12.34 -4.41
C THR A 70 15.99 -13.39 -4.16
N SER A 71 16.97 -13.53 -5.05
CA SER A 71 18.11 -14.44 -4.89
C SER A 71 18.97 -14.02 -3.70
N ALA A 72 19.30 -12.73 -3.57
CA ALA A 72 20.04 -12.21 -2.42
C ALA A 72 19.30 -12.47 -1.09
N GLN A 73 17.98 -12.27 -1.04
CA GLN A 73 17.19 -12.59 0.15
C GLN A 73 17.22 -14.09 0.48
N THR A 74 17.17 -14.95 -0.54
CA THR A 74 17.19 -16.40 -0.38
C THR A 74 18.56 -16.89 0.11
N GLU A 75 19.65 -16.33 -0.41
CA GLU A 75 21.01 -16.61 0.05
C GLU A 75 21.25 -16.11 1.47
N LEU A 76 20.77 -14.91 1.80
CA LEU A 76 20.82 -14.38 3.17
C LEU A 76 20.05 -15.26 4.15
N ASN A 77 18.87 -15.77 3.76
CA ASN A 77 18.11 -16.69 4.59
C ASN A 77 18.84 -18.04 4.77
N LYS A 78 19.46 -18.58 3.71
CA LYS A 78 20.30 -19.79 3.78
C LYS A 78 21.52 -19.58 4.68
N PHE A 79 22.20 -18.44 4.55
CA PHE A 79 23.35 -18.10 5.39
C PHE A 79 22.92 -17.90 6.85
N LYS A 80 21.80 -17.22 7.11
CA LYS A 80 21.25 -17.07 8.46
C LYS A 80 20.90 -18.41 9.10
N HIS A 81 20.29 -19.33 8.35
CA HIS A 81 19.99 -20.67 8.87
C HIS A 81 21.26 -21.49 9.07
N SER A 82 22.19 -21.50 8.12
CA SER A 82 23.46 -22.21 8.27
C SER A 82 24.33 -21.64 9.39
N ALA A 83 24.31 -20.32 9.61
CA ALA A 83 24.99 -19.67 10.72
C ALA A 83 24.28 -19.93 12.04
N ALA A 84 22.93 -19.92 12.08
CA ALA A 84 22.18 -20.29 13.26
C ALA A 84 22.41 -21.76 13.65
N ASP A 85 22.45 -22.66 12.66
CA ASP A 85 22.74 -24.07 12.84
C ASP A 85 24.20 -24.26 13.33
N ALA A 86 25.17 -23.57 12.72
CA ALA A 86 26.58 -23.64 13.13
C ALA A 86 26.84 -23.03 14.53
N ILE A 87 26.12 -21.96 14.90
CA ILE A 87 26.18 -21.36 16.23
C ILE A 87 25.53 -22.29 17.27
N ASN A 88 24.45 -22.99 16.90
CA ASN A 88 23.78 -23.96 17.77
C ASN A 88 24.59 -25.27 17.92
N GLU A 89 25.44 -25.62 16.95
CA GLU A 89 26.30 -26.82 16.99
C GLU A 89 27.60 -26.64 17.80
N GLN A 90 27.97 -25.40 18.19
CA GLN A 90 29.26 -25.09 18.84
C GLN A 90 29.18 -24.54 20.27
N LEU A 91 28.14 -24.86 21.05
CA LEU A 91 28.17 -24.64 22.51
C LEU A 91 28.22 -25.95 23.31
N PRO A 92 29.42 -26.44 23.66
CA PRO A 92 29.59 -27.29 24.82
C PRO A 92 30.59 -26.66 25.80
N LEU A 93 30.14 -25.82 26.76
CA LEU A 93 30.83 -25.54 28.03
C LEU A 93 29.79 -25.07 29.05
N GLN A 94 29.30 -25.94 29.93
CA GLN A 94 29.76 -26.11 31.32
C GLN A 94 29.83 -24.80 32.14
N ALA A 95 28.91 -24.64 33.10
CA ALA A 95 29.25 -24.52 34.53
C ALA A 95 27.96 -24.29 35.36
N ALA A 96 27.57 -25.30 36.13
CA ALA A 96 26.83 -25.08 37.36
C ALA A 96 27.77 -24.41 38.40
N VAL A 97 27.24 -23.50 39.21
CA VAL A 97 27.50 -23.32 40.67
C VAL A 97 26.63 -22.13 41.12
N THR A 98 25.45 -22.36 41.73
CA THR A 98 25.12 -22.47 43.17
C THR A 98 25.10 -21.13 43.92
N GLU A 99 23.90 -20.74 44.42
CA GLU A 99 23.57 -20.43 45.83
C GLU A 99 22.46 -19.35 45.98
N THR A 100 21.29 -19.81 46.45
CA THR A 100 20.15 -19.07 47.04
C THR A 100 20.55 -18.52 48.42
N PRO A 101 20.06 -17.35 48.93
CA PRO A 101 18.79 -17.34 49.69
C PRO A 101 18.00 -16.00 49.71
N ASN A 102 16.80 -16.08 50.30
CA ASN A 102 15.97 -15.02 50.92
C ASN A 102 14.77 -14.52 50.08
N ILE A 103 13.63 -15.24 50.11
CA ILE A 103 12.49 -15.09 51.06
C ILE A 103 11.79 -13.74 50.95
N SER A 104 10.63 -13.73 50.28
CA SER A 104 9.41 -13.12 50.82
C SER A 104 8.20 -13.88 50.28
N SER A 105 7.51 -14.48 51.25
CA SER A 105 6.25 -15.19 51.22
C SER A 105 5.06 -14.29 50.86
N ASP A 106 4.10 -14.84 50.12
CA ASP A 106 2.68 -14.98 50.51
C ASP A 106 1.91 -15.57 49.30
N THR A 107 1.56 -16.85 49.24
CA THR A 107 0.54 -17.60 50.02
C THR A 107 -0.89 -17.30 49.54
N SER A 108 -1.48 -18.35 48.93
CA SER A 108 -2.92 -18.68 48.89
C SER A 108 -3.81 -17.85 47.94
N SER A 109 -4.78 -18.39 47.19
CA SER A 109 -5.52 -19.65 47.29
C SER A 109 -6.49 -19.80 46.09
N ASP A 110 -6.82 -21.05 45.77
CA ASP A 110 -8.13 -21.58 45.33
C ASP A 110 -8.75 -21.22 43.97
N THR A 111 -8.72 -22.22 43.09
CA THR A 111 -9.80 -22.70 42.17
C THR A 111 -11.19 -22.83 42.83
N PRO A 112 -12.29 -23.25 42.14
CA PRO A 112 -12.70 -23.28 40.72
C PRO A 112 -14.17 -22.76 40.57
N LYS A 113 -14.88 -23.16 39.47
CA LYS A 113 -16.35 -23.09 39.23
C LYS A 113 -16.87 -21.83 38.50
N ASP A 114 -17.86 -21.87 37.62
CA ASP A 114 -18.69 -22.92 37.02
C ASP A 114 -19.60 -22.21 35.99
N SER A 115 -19.63 -22.75 34.77
CA SER A 115 -20.74 -22.84 33.81
C SER A 115 -21.60 -21.64 33.29
N PRO A 116 -22.23 -21.82 32.11
CA PRO A 116 -22.92 -20.78 31.31
C PRO A 116 -24.47 -20.90 31.33
N GLN A 117 -25.19 -19.78 31.20
CA GLN A 117 -26.63 -19.71 30.81
C GLN A 117 -26.87 -18.32 30.19
N ASP A 118 -27.34 -18.14 28.95
CA ASP A 118 -28.56 -18.60 28.26
C ASP A 118 -29.87 -17.94 28.74
N THR A 119 -30.62 -17.44 27.74
CA THR A 119 -32.03 -17.08 27.71
C THR A 119 -32.55 -15.74 28.28
N LYS A 120 -33.08 -14.94 27.33
CA LYS A 120 -34.49 -14.49 27.24
C LYS A 120 -34.92 -13.16 27.90
N ASN A 121 -35.16 -12.21 27.00
CA ASN A 121 -36.06 -11.04 27.11
C ASN A 121 -37.49 -11.49 27.46
N PRO A 122 -38.30 -10.71 28.23
CA PRO A 122 -39.12 -9.68 27.57
C PRO A 122 -39.46 -8.44 28.43
N ASP A 123 -39.81 -7.35 27.75
CA ASP A 123 -40.94 -6.45 28.05
C ASP A 123 -41.47 -5.90 26.72
#